data_AF-A0A968YMN3-F1
#
_entry.id   AF-A0A968YMN3-F1
#
_cell.length_a   1.000
_cell.length_b   1.000
_cell.length_c   1.000
_cell.angle_alpha   90.00
_cell.angle_beta   90.00
_cell.angle_gamma   90.00
#
_symmetry.space_group_name_H-M   'P 1'
#
loop_
_entity.id
_entity.type
_entity.pdbx_description
1 polymer ?
#
loop_
_entity_poly.entity_id
_entity_poly.type
_entity_poly.pdbx_seq_one_letter_code
_entity_poly.pdbx_strand_id
1 'polypeptide(L)'
;MVNECLKGPSPNENLDQLDQRLQQHAKEIQQCPPLSPERQLALNRLVNEILKSGRLGRPQRQLWSPSLYEDIYNEALQKTLLEICQKIDSYNPEHPVLAWVNFRLNFQFIDVVNDYRKQGITQIPKSDKTEQIAHLPSLDDLDNSSR
;
A
#
# COMPACT_ATOMS: atom_id res chain seq x y z
N MET A 1 22.46 21.54 -21.33
CA MET A 1 21.68 20.36 -21.76
C MET A 1 21.69 19.32 -20.65
N VAL A 2 20.87 19.49 -19.61
CA VAL A 2 20.49 18.43 -18.67
C VAL A 2 19.17 18.84 -18.04
N ASN A 3 18.14 18.06 -18.32
CA ASN A 3 16.98 17.76 -17.49
C ASN A 3 16.02 16.98 -18.39
N GLU A 4 16.39 15.73 -18.63
CA GLU A 4 15.38 14.73 -18.99
C GLU A 4 14.40 14.69 -17.81
N CYS A 5 13.30 15.40 -18.01
CA CYS A 5 12.12 15.33 -17.16
C CYS A 5 11.82 13.85 -16.93
N LEU A 6 11.77 13.49 -15.65
CA LEU A 6 11.17 12.27 -15.13
C LEU A 6 9.91 11.99 -15.94
N LYS A 7 9.99 11.04 -16.88
CA LYS A 7 8.80 10.51 -17.55
C LYS A 7 7.95 9.89 -16.44
N GLY A 8 6.88 10.59 -16.08
CA GLY A 8 5.77 10.01 -15.34
C GLY A 8 5.29 8.74 -16.05
N PRO A 9 4.59 7.85 -15.32
CA PRO A 9 4.20 6.53 -15.84
C PRO A 9 3.46 6.69 -17.17
N SER A 10 3.89 5.94 -18.18
CA SER A 10 3.26 5.88 -19.50
C SER A 10 1.80 5.43 -19.32
N PRO A 11 0.78 6.25 -19.66
CA PRO A 11 -0.61 5.97 -19.34
C PRO A 11 -1.24 4.77 -20.07
N ASN A 12 -0.50 4.09 -20.96
CA ASN A 12 -1.01 3.05 -21.85
C ASN A 12 -0.17 1.77 -21.83
N GLU A 13 0.48 1.44 -20.71
CA GLU A 13 1.10 0.12 -20.58
C GLU A 13 0.03 -0.96 -20.34
N ASN A 14 -0.01 -1.93 -21.24
CA ASN A 14 -0.92 -3.06 -21.16
C ASN A 14 -0.54 -3.94 -19.95
N LEU A 15 -1.54 -4.40 -19.17
CA LEU A 15 -1.32 -5.16 -17.95
C LEU A 15 -0.48 -6.42 -18.21
N ASP A 16 -0.72 -7.10 -19.33
CA ASP A 16 0.01 -8.32 -19.69
C ASP A 16 1.49 -8.01 -19.97
N GLN A 17 1.78 -6.87 -20.59
CA GLN A 17 3.17 -6.44 -20.86
C GLN A 17 3.91 -6.09 -19.58
N LEU A 18 3.24 -5.39 -18.65
CA LEU A 18 3.80 -5.09 -17.35
C LEU A 18 4.08 -6.37 -16.56
N ASP A 19 3.11 -7.29 -16.49
CA ASP A 19 3.29 -8.55 -15.77
C ASP A 19 4.41 -9.40 -16.38
N GLN A 20 4.52 -9.48 -17.71
CA GLN A 20 5.63 -10.15 -18.38
C GLN A 20 6.99 -9.54 -18.00
N ARG A 21 7.09 -8.20 -17.97
CA ARG A 21 8.33 -7.52 -17.57
C ARG A 21 8.69 -7.81 -16.11
N LEU A 22 7.72 -7.73 -15.21
CA LEU A 22 7.93 -8.04 -13.79
C LEU A 22 8.32 -9.51 -13.58
N GLN A 23 7.70 -10.44 -14.31
CA GLN A 23 8.07 -11.86 -14.29
C GLN A 23 9.51 -12.07 -14.76
N GLN A 24 9.93 -11.37 -15.82
CA GLN A 24 11.30 -11.43 -16.30
C GLN A 24 12.30 -10.93 -15.25
N HIS A 25 11.99 -9.82 -14.58
CA HIS A 25 12.80 -9.31 -13.47
C HIS A 25 12.87 -10.33 -12.32
N ALA A 26 11.75 -10.95 -11.95
CA ALA A 26 11.73 -11.99 -10.91
C ALA A 26 12.63 -13.17 -11.26
N LYS A 27 12.60 -13.65 -12.52
CA LYS A 27 13.47 -14.73 -13.01
C LYS A 27 14.94 -14.34 -12.94
N GLU A 28 15.29 -13.11 -13.36
CA GLU A 28 16.67 -12.61 -13.30
C GLU A 28 17.19 -12.57 -11.86
N ILE A 29 16.37 -12.08 -10.92
CA ILE A 29 16.72 -12.06 -9.49
C ILE A 29 17.01 -13.46 -8.95
N GLN A 30 16.20 -14.46 -9.32
CA GLN A 30 16.39 -15.86 -8.93
C GLN A 30 17.72 -16.45 -9.42
N GLN A 31 18.28 -15.93 -10.52
CA GLN A 31 19.59 -16.36 -11.03
C GLN A 31 20.77 -15.62 -10.37
N CYS A 32 20.52 -14.49 -9.69
CA CYS A 32 21.58 -13.76 -8.99
C CYS A 32 21.95 -14.47 -7.67
N PRO A 33 23.26 -14.58 -7.34
CA PRO A 33 23.69 -15.13 -6.07
C PRO A 33 23.06 -14.39 -4.87
N PRO A 34 22.68 -15.11 -3.80
CA PRO A 34 22.19 -14.48 -2.58
C PRO A 34 23.15 -13.40 -2.07
N LEU A 35 22.60 -12.29 -1.58
CA LEU A 35 23.33 -11.14 -1.02
C LEU A 35 24.26 -10.39 -1.97
N SER A 36 24.29 -10.72 -3.27
CA SER A 36 25.13 -9.99 -4.23
C SER A 36 24.62 -8.56 -4.48
N PRO A 37 25.52 -7.60 -4.78
CA PRO A 37 25.11 -6.24 -5.16
C PRO A 37 24.16 -6.21 -6.37
N GLU A 38 24.37 -7.10 -7.33
CA GLU A 38 23.52 -7.25 -8.51
C GLU A 38 22.11 -7.67 -8.12
N ARG A 39 22.00 -8.61 -7.19
CA ARG A 39 20.71 -9.06 -6.65
C ARG A 39 19.97 -7.93 -5.94
N GLN A 40 20.68 -7.14 -5.12
CA GLN A 40 20.09 -5.98 -4.44
C GLN A 40 19.60 -4.94 -5.44
N LEU A 41 20.37 -4.67 -6.49
CA LEU A 41 19.97 -3.73 -7.54
C LEU A 41 18.73 -4.25 -8.30
N ALA A 42 18.70 -5.53 -8.64
CA ALA A 42 17.57 -6.16 -9.33
C ALA A 42 16.29 -6.16 -8.48
N LEU A 43 16.40 -6.49 -7.18
CA LEU A 43 15.29 -6.39 -6.23
C LEU A 43 14.75 -4.96 -6.12
N ASN A 44 15.65 -3.97 -6.01
CA ASN A 44 15.25 -2.56 -5.98
C ASN A 44 14.52 -2.14 -7.25
N ARG A 45 14.97 -2.61 -8.43
CA ARG A 45 14.27 -2.33 -9.70
C ARG A 45 12.87 -2.93 -9.70
N LEU A 46 12.73 -4.21 -9.32
CA LEU A 46 11.43 -4.89 -9.24
C LEU A 46 10.46 -4.13 -8.32
N VAL A 47 10.88 -3.79 -7.10
CA VAL A 47 10.04 -3.05 -6.14
C VAL A 47 9.63 -1.68 -6.69
N ASN A 48 10.57 -0.95 -7.29
CA ASN A 48 10.27 0.35 -7.87
C ASN A 48 9.26 0.26 -9.02
N GLU A 49 9.36 -0.76 -9.88
CA GLU A 49 8.37 -0.96 -10.94
C GLU A 49 6.99 -1.32 -10.39
N ILE A 50 6.92 -2.22 -9.40
CA ILE A 50 5.67 -2.57 -8.72
C ILE A 50 5.00 -1.31 -8.16
N LEU A 51 5.75 -0.44 -7.47
CA LEU A 51 5.20 0.79 -6.88
C LEU A 51 4.75 1.80 -7.95
N LYS A 52 5.56 1.99 -9.00
CA LYS A 52 5.25 2.91 -10.10
C LYS A 52 4.10 2.44 -10.98
N SER A 53 3.76 1.15 -10.96
CA SER A 53 2.68 0.60 -11.76
C SER A 53 1.31 1.23 -11.45
N GLY A 54 1.08 1.68 -10.22
CA GLY A 54 -0.24 2.10 -9.76
C GLY A 54 -1.29 0.97 -9.74
N ARG A 55 -0.87 -0.31 -9.87
CA ARG A 55 -1.75 -1.49 -9.93
C ARG A 55 -1.90 -2.23 -8.60
N LEU A 56 -1.37 -1.66 -7.51
CA LEU A 56 -1.53 -2.22 -6.17
C LEU A 56 -2.97 -2.05 -5.68
N GLY A 57 -3.54 -3.13 -5.15
CA GLY A 57 -4.88 -3.16 -4.59
C GLY A 57 -5.00 -2.29 -3.34
N ARG A 58 -6.21 -1.80 -3.07
CA ARG A 58 -6.54 -0.95 -1.90
C ARG A 58 -7.60 -1.67 -1.04
N PRO A 59 -7.22 -2.70 -0.27
CA PRO A 59 -8.17 -3.55 0.45
C PRO A 59 -8.95 -2.75 1.50
N GLN A 60 -10.26 -2.98 1.61
CA GLN A 60 -11.10 -2.45 2.69
C GLN A 60 -11.11 -0.92 2.88
N ARG A 61 -10.69 -0.12 1.88
CA ARG A 61 -10.53 1.34 1.99
C ARG A 61 -11.72 2.09 2.59
N GLN A 62 -12.94 1.63 2.32
CA GLN A 62 -14.17 2.28 2.78
C GLN A 62 -14.50 2.03 4.26
N LEU A 63 -13.80 1.12 4.94
CA LEU A 63 -14.07 0.75 6.33
C LEU A 63 -13.30 1.58 7.37
N TRP A 64 -12.43 2.47 6.91
CA TRP A 64 -11.45 3.16 7.76
C TRP A 64 -11.49 4.66 7.50
N SER A 65 -11.17 5.47 8.52
CA SER A 65 -10.95 6.89 8.30
C SER A 65 -9.76 7.09 7.34
N PRO A 66 -9.74 8.13 6.50
CA PRO A 66 -8.71 8.29 5.48
C PRO A 66 -7.28 8.31 6.03
N SER A 67 -7.05 8.97 7.17
CA SER A 67 -5.72 9.04 7.79
C SER A 67 -5.25 7.68 8.30
N LEU A 68 -6.08 7.01 9.12
CA LEU A 68 -5.76 5.70 9.68
C LEU A 68 -5.62 4.63 8.59
N TYR A 69 -6.42 4.72 7.54
CA TYR A 69 -6.31 3.82 6.39
C TYR A 69 -4.93 3.89 5.74
N GLU A 70 -4.42 5.09 5.45
CA GLU A 70 -3.12 5.23 4.80
C GLU A 70 -1.99 4.73 5.71
N ASP A 71 -2.08 4.92 7.03
CA ASP A 71 -1.09 4.36 7.98
C ASP A 71 -1.07 2.82 7.93
N ILE A 72 -2.24 2.19 8.07
CA ILE A 72 -2.39 0.73 7.99
C ILE A 72 -1.91 0.21 6.64
N TYR A 73 -2.32 0.87 5.56
CA TYR A 73 -1.98 0.49 4.20
C TYR A 73 -0.47 0.59 3.95
N ASN A 74 0.17 1.68 4.38
CA ASN A 74 1.60 1.89 4.20
C ASN A 74 2.43 0.89 5.02
N GLU A 75 1.99 0.54 6.23
CA GLU A 75 2.63 -0.53 7.01
C GLU A 75 2.49 -1.89 6.32
N ALA A 76 1.29 -2.24 5.88
CA ALA A 76 1.03 -3.49 5.17
C ALA A 76 1.84 -3.57 3.86
N LEU A 77 1.93 -2.47 3.13
CA LEU A 77 2.73 -2.37 1.91
C LEU A 77 4.21 -2.59 2.19
N GLN A 78 4.78 -1.95 3.22
CA GLN A 78 6.17 -2.16 3.61
C GLN A 78 6.46 -3.62 4.00
N LYS A 79 5.60 -4.23 4.82
CA LYS A 79 5.71 -5.66 5.18
C LYS A 79 5.63 -6.56 3.94
N THR A 80 4.74 -6.23 3.00
CA THR A 80 4.61 -6.96 1.74
C THR A 80 5.87 -6.87 0.91
N LEU A 81 6.40 -5.67 0.65
CA LEU A 81 7.60 -5.50 -0.17
C LEU A 81 8.81 -6.22 0.43
N LEU A 82 8.98 -6.15 1.75
CA LEU A 82 10.02 -6.91 2.45
C LEU A 82 9.86 -8.41 2.24
N GLU A 83 8.63 -8.92 2.38
CA GLU A 83 8.30 -10.32 2.19
C GLU A 83 8.55 -10.78 0.74
N ILE A 84 8.24 -9.95 -0.25
CA ILE A 84 8.53 -10.22 -1.66
C ILE A 84 10.04 -10.37 -1.87
N CYS A 85 10.85 -9.45 -1.32
CA CYS A 85 12.31 -9.53 -1.40
C CYS A 85 12.85 -10.82 -0.75
N GLN A 86 12.29 -11.25 0.37
CA GLN A 86 12.70 -12.46 1.08
C GLN A 86 12.24 -13.75 0.38
N LYS A 87 11.07 -13.74 -0.25
CA LYS A 87 10.44 -14.93 -0.84
C LYS A 87 10.58 -15.01 -2.36
N ILE A 88 11.35 -14.13 -2.98
CA ILE A 88 11.52 -14.08 -4.44
C ILE A 88 12.05 -15.40 -5.02
N ASP A 89 12.88 -16.14 -4.28
CA ASP A 89 13.40 -17.45 -4.74
C ASP A 89 12.32 -18.54 -4.77
N SER A 90 11.26 -18.39 -3.96
CA SER A 90 10.13 -19.31 -3.91
C SER A 90 8.96 -18.91 -4.81
N TYR A 91 9.09 -17.78 -5.52
CA TYR A 91 8.05 -17.30 -6.42
C TYR A 91 7.86 -18.24 -7.61
N ASN A 92 6.63 -18.69 -7.85
CA ASN A 92 6.27 -19.46 -9.05
C ASN A 92 6.05 -18.52 -10.25
N PRO A 93 6.88 -18.60 -11.31
CA PRO A 93 6.76 -17.75 -12.49
C PRO A 93 5.50 -17.97 -13.34
N GLU A 94 4.71 -19.03 -13.10
CA GLU A 94 3.43 -19.27 -13.80
C GLU A 94 2.33 -18.29 -13.41
N HIS A 95 2.46 -17.61 -12.26
CA HIS A 95 1.51 -16.61 -11.82
C HIS A 95 2.00 -15.19 -12.20
N PRO A 96 1.11 -14.20 -12.34
CA PRO A 96 1.53 -12.81 -12.51
C PRO A 96 2.12 -12.24 -11.22
N VAL A 97 3.19 -11.44 -11.33
CA VAL A 97 3.86 -10.86 -10.15
C VAL A 97 2.90 -9.93 -9.40
N LEU A 98 2.13 -9.09 -10.11
CA LEU A 98 1.18 -8.18 -9.46
C LEU A 98 0.06 -8.92 -8.73
N ALA A 99 -0.43 -10.04 -9.28
CA ALA A 99 -1.43 -10.86 -8.61
C ALA A 99 -0.89 -11.45 -7.31
N TRP A 100 0.34 -11.97 -7.34
CA TRP A 100 1.03 -12.46 -6.15
C TRP A 100 1.24 -11.36 -5.11
N VAL A 101 1.75 -10.20 -5.51
CA VAL A 101 1.96 -9.05 -4.61
C VAL A 101 0.64 -8.59 -3.98
N ASN A 102 -0.43 -8.46 -4.77
CA ASN A 102 -1.75 -8.06 -4.27
C ASN A 102 -2.35 -9.08 -3.30
N PHE A 103 -2.15 -10.37 -3.58
CA PHE A 103 -2.53 -11.44 -2.66
C PHE A 103 -1.82 -11.26 -1.31
N ARG A 104 -0.49 -11.09 -1.31
CA ARG A 104 0.29 -10.87 -0.08
C ARG A 104 -0.08 -9.58 0.65
N LEU A 105 -0.31 -8.51 -0.10
CA LEU A 105 -0.75 -7.22 0.45
C LEU A 105 -2.06 -7.36 1.23
N ASN A 106 -3.00 -8.15 0.72
CA ASN A 106 -4.25 -8.39 1.43
C ASN A 106 -4.05 -9.15 2.76
N PHE A 107 -3.15 -10.14 2.82
CA PHE A 107 -2.81 -10.81 4.08
C PHE A 107 -2.13 -9.86 5.05
N GLN A 108 -1.10 -9.13 4.60
CA GLN A 108 -0.38 -8.18 5.46
C GLN A 108 -1.30 -7.08 5.98
N PHE A 109 -2.26 -6.62 5.17
CA PHE A 109 -3.28 -5.66 5.62
C PHE A 109 -4.13 -6.21 6.76
N ILE A 110 -4.61 -7.45 6.63
CA ILE A 110 -5.38 -8.12 7.70
C ILE A 110 -4.53 -8.28 8.96
N ASP A 111 -3.25 -8.66 8.82
CA ASP A 111 -2.34 -8.82 9.95
C ASP A 111 -2.09 -7.49 10.68
N VAL A 112 -1.80 -6.41 9.96
CA VAL A 112 -1.65 -5.07 10.54
C VAL A 112 -2.92 -4.62 11.24
N VAL A 113 -4.10 -4.80 10.63
CA VAL A 113 -5.39 -4.51 11.25
C VAL A 113 -5.56 -5.28 12.57
N ASN A 114 -5.20 -6.55 12.59
CA ASN A 114 -5.28 -7.37 13.80
C ASN A 114 -4.30 -6.88 14.88
N ASP A 115 -3.11 -6.44 14.51
CA ASP A 115 -2.13 -5.88 15.45
C ASP A 115 -2.62 -4.56 16.05
N TYR A 116 -3.19 -3.65 15.25
CA TYR A 116 -3.81 -2.41 15.73
C TYR A 116 -4.96 -2.68 16.70
N ARG A 117 -5.81 -3.68 16.40
CA ARG A 117 -6.90 -4.10 17.29
C ARG A 117 -6.39 -4.63 18.63
N LYS A 118 -5.32 -5.44 18.63
CA LYS A 118 -4.69 -5.95 19.85
C LYS A 118 -4.09 -4.83 20.71
N GLN A 119 -3.60 -3.77 20.08
CA GLN A 119 -3.00 -2.61 20.75
C GLN A 119 -4.05 -1.62 21.31
N GLY A 120 -5.35 -1.91 21.20
CA GLY A 120 -6.41 -1.08 21.75
C GLY A 120 -6.71 0.17 20.92
N ILE A 121 -6.20 0.27 19.69
CA ILE A 121 -6.60 1.32 18.73
C ILE A 121 -7.97 0.90 18.16
N THR A 122 -9.03 1.08 18.96
CA THR A 122 -10.43 0.80 18.59
C THR A 122 -11.27 2.06 18.66
N GLN A 123 -10.87 3.11 17.94
CA GLN A 123 -11.80 4.15 17.49
C GLN A 123 -12.11 3.87 16.01
N ILE A 124 -12.65 2.68 15.74
CA ILE A 124 -13.35 2.43 14.47
C ILE A 124 -14.73 3.04 14.70
N PRO A 125 -15.10 4.14 14.02
CA PRO A 125 -16.50 4.56 14.04
C PRO A 125 -17.28 3.36 13.51
N LYS A 126 -18.09 2.75 14.38
CA LYS A 126 -19.20 1.95 13.88
C LYS A 126 -19.95 2.87 12.95
N SER A 127 -20.24 2.41 11.73
CA SER A 127 -21.10 3.12 10.81
C SER A 127 -22.51 3.18 11.38
N ASP A 128 -22.69 4.01 12.41
CA ASP A 128 -23.98 4.41 12.91
C ASP A 128 -24.48 5.48 11.94
N LYS A 129 -25.50 5.10 11.16
CA LYS A 129 -26.35 6.04 10.46
C LYS A 129 -27.05 6.93 11.50
N THR A 130 -26.44 8.05 11.84
CA THR A 130 -27.08 9.18 12.52
C THR A 130 -26.26 10.42 12.19
N GLU A 131 -26.50 11.07 11.05
CA GLU A 131 -27.38 12.23 10.94
C GLU A 131 -27.35 13.18 12.16
N GLN A 132 -27.01 14.44 11.83
CA GLN A 132 -27.17 15.69 12.60
C GLN A 132 -26.08 16.04 13.61
N ILE A 133 -25.04 16.69 13.11
CA ILE A 133 -24.25 17.66 13.87
C ILE A 133 -25.18 18.86 14.12
N ALA A 134 -25.91 18.82 15.24
CA ALA A 134 -26.51 20.03 15.79
C ALA A 134 -25.38 20.92 16.29
N HIS A 135 -25.26 22.09 15.68
CA HIS A 135 -24.38 23.18 16.08
C HIS A 135 -24.69 23.53 17.55
N LEU A 136 -23.82 23.15 18.48
CA LEU A 136 -23.88 23.65 19.86
C LEU A 136 -23.33 25.07 19.86
N PRO A 137 -24.08 26.08 20.35
CA PRO A 137 -23.53 27.40 20.63
C PRO A 137 -22.43 27.29 21.69
N SER A 138 -21.37 28.10 21.56
CA SER A 138 -20.32 28.18 22.57
C SER A 138 -20.91 28.69 23.89
N LEU A 139 -20.36 28.26 25.02
CA LEU A 139 -20.73 28.75 26.36
C LEU A 139 -20.40 30.24 26.56
N ASP A 140 -19.72 30.87 25.61
CA ASP A 140 -19.39 32.30 25.62
C ASP A 140 -20.60 33.21 25.30
N ASP A 141 -21.71 32.65 24.80
CA ASP A 141 -22.87 33.44 24.35
C ASP A 141 -23.92 33.71 25.47
N LEU A 142 -23.65 33.36 26.73
CA LEU A 142 -24.60 33.53 27.86
C LEU A 142 -24.11 34.49 28.96
N ASP A 143 -23.39 35.55 28.63
CA ASP A 143 -23.14 36.64 29.60
C ASP A 143 -23.03 38.03 28.95
N ASN A 144 -24.06 38.45 28.21
CA ASN A 144 -24.30 39.89 28.04
C ASN A 144 -25.78 40.22 27.75
N SER A 145 -26.64 39.95 28.72
CA SER A 145 -27.94 40.62 28.81
C SER A 145 -28.40 40.65 30.25
N SER A 146 -27.87 41.61 31.01
CA SER A 146 -28.61 42.33 32.06
C SER A 146 -27.71 43.38 32.75
N ARG A 147 -27.71 44.61 32.23
CA ARG A 147 -27.86 45.91 32.93
C ARG A 147 -27.08 47.03 32.27
#